data_AF-A0A352XIH8-F1
#
_entry.id   AF-A0A352XIH8-F1
#
_cell.length_a   1.000
_cell.length_b   1.000
_cell.length_c   1.000
_cell.angle_alpha   90.00
_cell.angle_beta   90.00
_cell.angle_gamma   90.00
#
_symmetry.space_group_name_H-M   'P 1'
#
loop_
_entity.id
_entity.type
_entity.pdbx_description
1 polymer ?
#
loop_
_entity_poly.entity_id
_entity_poly.type
_entity_poly.pdbx_seq_one_letter_code
_entity_poly.pdbx_strand_id
1 'polypeptide(L)'
;MGRPNFERLEVYQLAEKLADEIWYIVREWDYFTKDTIGKQIVRSADSICANIAEGEGRYNFQDNRRFVKIARGSLYETINWLRRVYVRQILTNEQTKKLNIIIDELTPKLNAYLKSIGN
;
A
#
# COMPACT_ATOMS: atom_id res chain seq x y z
N MET A 1 14.27 19.51 14.53
CA MET A 1 13.78 18.11 14.46
C MET A 1 14.28 17.54 13.14
N GLY A 2 15.05 16.44 13.18
CA GLY A 2 15.52 15.79 11.95
C GLY A 2 14.33 15.28 11.13
N ARG A 3 14.44 15.31 9.80
CA ARG A 3 13.42 14.70 8.93
C ARG A 3 13.18 13.24 9.37
N PRO A 4 11.92 12.79 9.41
CA PRO A 4 11.63 11.38 9.67
C PRO A 4 12.39 10.49 8.68
N ASN A 5 12.97 9.38 9.15
CA ASN A 5 13.81 8.51 8.32
C ASN A 5 13.01 7.44 7.56
N PHE A 6 11.67 7.47 7.64
CA PHE A 6 10.80 6.45 7.03
C PHE A 6 10.90 6.44 5.50
N GLU A 7 11.19 7.58 4.86
CA GLU A 7 11.34 7.71 3.40
C GLU A 7 12.49 6.84 2.85
N ARG A 8 13.44 6.44 3.71
CA ARG A 8 14.55 5.54 3.34
C ARG A 8 14.22 4.07 3.51
N LEU A 9 13.08 3.73 4.12
CA LEU A 9 12.67 2.35 4.28
C LEU A 9 12.24 1.80 2.92
N GLU A 10 12.90 0.73 2.48
CA GLU A 10 12.56 0.07 1.22
C GLU A 10 11.08 -0.36 1.16
N VAL A 11 10.53 -0.83 2.30
CA VAL A 11 9.11 -1.16 2.42
C VAL A 11 8.19 0.05 2.21
N TYR A 12 8.60 1.24 2.66
CA TYR A 12 7.85 2.48 2.43
C TYR A 12 7.90 2.86 0.96
N GLN A 13 9.08 2.83 0.34
CA GLN A 13 9.25 3.16 -1.08
C GLN A 13 8.44 2.24 -1.99
N LEU A 14 8.36 0.95 -1.67
CA LEU A 14 7.51 0.00 -2.39
C LEU A 14 6.01 0.26 -2.18
N ALA A 15 5.60 0.62 -0.97
CA ALA A 15 4.22 1.01 -0.69
C ALA A 15 3.83 2.28 -1.46
N GLU A 16 4.72 3.27 -1.51
CA GLU A 16 4.53 4.53 -2.22
C GLU A 16 4.41 4.28 -3.73
N LYS A 17 5.32 3.47 -4.28
CA LYS A 17 5.25 3.03 -5.68
C LYS A 17 3.92 2.32 -5.98
N LEU A 18 3.43 1.46 -5.09
CA LEU A 18 2.13 0.79 -5.28
C LEU A 18 0.98 1.81 -5.29
N ALA A 19 0.97 2.73 -4.33
CA ALA A 19 -0.06 3.76 -4.20
C ALA A 19 -0.11 4.67 -5.42
N ASP A 20 1.04 5.17 -5.88
CA ASP A 20 1.14 6.03 -7.06
C ASP A 20 0.66 5.33 -8.33
N GLU A 21 1.08 4.08 -8.56
CA GLU A 21 0.65 3.32 -9.73
C GLU A 21 -0.87 3.09 -9.73
N ILE A 22 -1.45 2.77 -8.57
CA ILE A 22 -2.90 2.65 -8.42
C ILE A 22 -3.58 4.00 -8.70
N TRP A 23 -3.06 5.10 -8.15
CA TRP A 23 -3.61 6.43 -8.37
C TRP A 23 -3.66 6.80 -9.85
N TYR A 24 -2.55 6.64 -10.56
CA TYR A 24 -2.48 6.97 -11.98
C TYR A 24 -3.41 6.10 -12.82
N ILE A 25 -3.54 4.80 -12.51
CA ILE A 25 -4.49 3.91 -13.19
C ILE A 25 -5.94 4.37 -12.93
N VAL A 26 -6.30 4.60 -11.67
CA VAL A 26 -7.68 4.97 -11.26
C VAL A 26 -8.08 6.32 -11.82
N ARG A 27 -7.13 7.27 -11.96
CA ARG A 27 -7.38 8.60 -12.53
C ARG A 27 -7.88 8.55 -13.97
N GLU A 28 -7.60 7.48 -14.73
CA GLU A 28 -8.06 7.35 -16.12
C GLU A 28 -9.44 6.66 -16.23
N TRP A 29 -10.01 6.15 -15.13
CA TRP A 29 -11.32 5.49 -15.16
C TRP A 29 -12.50 6.45 -15.32
N ASP A 30 -13.65 5.93 -15.73
CA ASP A 30 -14.90 6.68 -15.77
C ASP A 30 -15.38 7.08 -14.36
N TYR A 31 -16.35 8.00 -14.30
CA TYR A 31 -16.85 8.53 -13.04
C TYR A 31 -17.43 7.45 -12.11
N PHE A 32 -18.23 6.52 -12.63
CA PHE A 32 -18.88 5.50 -11.81
C PHE A 32 -17.84 4.54 -11.20
N THR A 33 -16.86 4.11 -12.00
CA THR A 33 -15.79 3.24 -11.52
C THR A 33 -14.91 3.95 -10.49
N LYS A 34 -14.58 5.23 -10.71
CA LYS A 34 -13.86 6.07 -9.72
C LYS A 34 -14.63 6.19 -8.40
N ASP A 35 -15.90 6.59 -8.46
CA ASP A 35 -16.71 6.89 -7.29
C ASP A 35 -16.98 5.66 -6.42
N THR A 36 -17.05 4.48 -7.05
CA THR A 36 -17.29 3.21 -6.36
C THR A 36 -15.99 2.57 -5.88
N ILE A 37 -15.31 1.84 -6.76
CA ILE A 37 -14.14 1.03 -6.40
C ILE A 37 -12.83 1.80 -6.44
N GLY A 38 -12.72 2.83 -7.30
CA GLY A 38 -11.54 3.68 -7.42
C GLY A 38 -11.19 4.39 -6.13
N LYS A 39 -12.17 4.99 -5.44
CA LYS A 39 -11.96 5.62 -4.14
C LYS A 39 -11.51 4.62 -3.07
N GLN A 40 -12.07 3.40 -3.08
CA GLN A 40 -11.73 2.37 -2.09
C GLN A 40 -10.29 1.90 -2.25
N ILE A 41 -9.89 1.55 -3.48
CA ILE A 41 -8.54 1.03 -3.75
C ILE A 41 -7.45 2.08 -3.54
N VAL A 42 -7.69 3.34 -3.93
CA VAL A 42 -6.75 4.45 -3.69
C VAL A 42 -6.54 4.64 -2.18
N ARG A 43 -7.63 4.76 -1.42
CA ARG A 43 -7.55 4.97 0.04
C ARG A 43 -6.85 3.83 0.74
N SER A 44 -7.15 2.59 0.37
CA SER A 44 -6.50 1.43 0.97
C SER A 44 -5.00 1.38 0.63
N ALA A 45 -4.60 1.77 -0.58
CA ALA A 45 -3.19 1.80 -0.98
C ALA A 45 -2.42 2.91 -0.26
N ASP A 46 -2.95 4.14 -0.25
CA ASP A 46 -2.35 5.30 0.44
C ASP A 46 -2.19 5.04 1.95
N SER A 47 -3.16 4.33 2.54
CA SER A 47 -3.14 3.94 3.95
C SER A 47 -1.93 3.07 4.31
N ILE A 48 -1.35 2.31 3.37
CA ILE A 48 -0.15 1.51 3.62
C ILE A 48 1.01 2.43 3.98
N CYS A 49 1.28 3.44 3.16
CA CYS A 49 2.34 4.44 3.36
C CYS A 49 2.11 5.24 4.63
N ALA A 50 0.88 5.75 4.81
CA ALA A 50 0.50 6.57 5.95
C ALA A 50 0.76 5.83 7.28
N ASN A 51 0.39 4.55 7.36
CA ASN A 51 0.60 3.76 8.57
C ASN A 51 2.08 3.40 8.78
N ILE A 52 2.88 3.16 7.74
CA ILE A 52 4.33 2.95 7.92
C ILE A 52 4.99 4.22 8.47
N ALA A 53 4.70 5.37 7.87
CA ALA A 53 5.24 6.66 8.30
C ALA A 53 4.80 7.02 9.74
N GLU A 54 3.51 6.81 10.06
CA GLU A 54 2.97 7.07 11.38
C GLU A 54 3.57 6.14 12.44
N GLY A 55 3.79 4.87 12.09
CA GLY A 55 4.45 3.88 12.95
C GLY A 55 5.88 4.26 13.30
N GLU A 56 6.69 4.66 12.31
CA GLU A 56 8.06 5.13 12.50
C GLU A 56 8.12 6.41 13.36
N GLY A 57 7.09 7.26 13.29
CA GLY A 57 6.98 8.44 14.13
C GLY A 57 6.67 8.16 15.61
N ARG A 58 6.41 6.89 16.00
CA ARG A 58 6.08 6.54 17.39
C ARG A 58 7.32 6.35 18.26
N TYR A 59 7.18 6.70 19.54
CA TYR A 59 8.27 6.63 20.53
C TYR A 59 8.63 5.22 20.99
N ASN A 60 7.77 4.22 20.77
CA ASN A 60 8.00 2.85 21.23
C ASN A 60 7.71 1.81 20.14
N PHE A 61 8.39 0.67 20.24
CA PHE A 61 8.28 -0.43 19.27
C PHE A 61 6.92 -1.12 19.27
N GLN A 62 6.14 -1.04 20.35
CA GLN A 62 4.82 -1.68 20.42
C GLN A 62 3.81 -0.93 19.54
N ASP A 63 3.81 0.41 19.62
CA ASP A 63 2.98 1.27 18.80
C ASP A 63 3.42 1.22 17.33
N ASN A 64 4.72 1.27 17.04
CA ASN A 64 5.20 1.10 15.67
C ASN A 64 4.67 -0.22 15.05
N ARG A 65 4.83 -1.35 15.76
CA ARG A 65 4.27 -2.65 15.30
C ARG A 65 2.75 -2.62 15.11
N ARG A 66 2.01 -1.88 15.93
CA ARG A 66 0.55 -1.74 15.76
C ARG A 66 0.23 -1.05 14.44
N PHE A 67 0.89 0.06 14.13
CA PHE A 67 0.70 0.76 12.85
C PHE A 67 1.11 -0.09 11.64
N VAL A 68 2.23 -0.80 11.72
CA VAL A 68 2.67 -1.69 10.63
C VAL A 68 1.71 -2.87 10.43
N LYS A 69 1.05 -3.36 11.49
CA LYS A 69 -0.05 -4.34 11.35
C LYS A 69 -1.25 -3.75 10.60
N ILE A 70 -1.58 -2.47 10.83
CA ILE A 70 -2.64 -1.77 10.09
C ILE A 70 -2.24 -1.60 8.63
N ALA A 71 -1.00 -1.18 8.35
CA ALA A 71 -0.46 -1.10 6.99
C ALA A 71 -0.60 -2.43 6.23
N ARG A 72 -0.32 -3.57 6.90
CA ARG A 72 -0.53 -4.90 6.33
C ARG A 72 -2.00 -5.21 6.07
N GLY A 73 -2.90 -4.79 6.95
CA GLY A 73 -4.35 -4.88 6.72
C GLY A 73 -4.77 -4.11 5.47
N SER A 74 -4.30 -2.87 5.33
CA SER A 74 -4.54 -2.03 4.15
C SER A 74 -3.97 -2.61 2.86
N LEU A 75 -2.81 -3.29 2.92
CA LEU A 75 -2.26 -4.03 1.78
C LEU A 75 -3.20 -5.15 1.34
N TYR A 76 -3.72 -5.96 2.26
CA TYR A 76 -4.66 -7.03 1.92
C TYR A 76 -5.99 -6.51 1.40
N GLU A 77 -6.48 -5.38 1.92
CA GLU A 77 -7.64 -4.70 1.38
C GLU A 77 -7.40 -4.21 -0.05
N THR A 78 -6.24 -3.60 -0.31
CA THR A 78 -5.82 -3.16 -1.65
C THR A 78 -5.77 -4.34 -2.63
N ILE A 79 -5.18 -5.47 -2.23
CA ILE A 79 -5.15 -6.70 -3.03
C ILE A 79 -6.57 -7.21 -3.31
N ASN A 80 -7.47 -7.17 -2.32
CA ASN A 80 -8.87 -7.53 -2.52
C ASN A 80 -9.53 -6.65 -3.58
N TRP A 81 -9.38 -5.33 -3.50
CA TRP A 81 -9.94 -4.41 -4.50
C TRP A 81 -9.35 -4.62 -5.89
N LEU A 82 -8.04 -4.87 -5.99
CA LEU A 82 -7.36 -5.24 -7.24
C LEU A 82 -7.96 -6.49 -7.87
N ARG A 83 -8.25 -7.52 -7.07
CA ARG A 83 -8.95 -8.72 -7.55
C ARG A 83 -10.34 -8.40 -8.09
N ARG A 84 -11.08 -7.49 -7.45
CA ARG A 84 -12.41 -7.08 -7.91
C ARG A 84 -12.36 -6.32 -9.24
N VAL A 85 -11.41 -5.41 -9.43
CA VAL A 85 -11.27 -4.67 -10.71
C VAL A 85 -10.75 -5.56 -11.83
N TYR A 86 -9.91 -6.54 -11.53
CA TYR A 86 -9.49 -7.56 -12.50
C TYR A 86 -10.66 -8.42 -12.99
N VAL A 87 -11.49 -8.94 -12.07
CA VAL A 87 -12.69 -9.72 -12.43
C VAL A 87 -13.69 -8.91 -13.26
N ARG A 88 -13.78 -7.59 -13.01
CA ARG A 88 -14.62 -6.67 -13.78
C ARG A 88 -13.99 -6.22 -15.10
N GLN A 89 -12.82 -6.74 -15.46
CA GLN A 89 -12.09 -6.40 -16.69
C GLN A 89 -11.77 -4.90 -16.82
N ILE A 90 -11.58 -4.22 -15.69
CA ILE A 90 -11.25 -2.78 -15.66
C ILE A 90 -9.74 -2.58 -15.86
N LEU A 91 -8.91 -3.48 -15.32
CA LEU A 91 -7.46 -3.44 -15.50
C LEU A 91 -7.05 -4.14 -16.79
N THR A 92 -6.07 -3.56 -17.47
CA THR A 92 -5.37 -4.27 -18.56
C THR A 92 -4.46 -5.36 -17.99
N ASN A 93 -4.08 -6.32 -18.84
CA ASN A 93 -3.11 -7.36 -18.47
C ASN A 93 -1.75 -6.76 -18.08
N GLU A 94 -1.34 -5.68 -18.75
CA GLU A 94 -0.08 -5.00 -18.46
C GLU A 94 -0.12 -4.30 -17.10
N GLN A 95 -1.19 -3.55 -16.81
CA GLN A 95 -1.41 -2.92 -15.51
C GLN A 95 -1.44 -3.97 -14.38
N THR A 96 -2.17 -5.07 -14.60
CA THR A 96 -2.25 -6.17 -13.63
C THR A 96 -0.88 -6.78 -13.36
N LYS A 97 -0.10 -7.06 -14.41
CA LYS A 97 1.26 -7.59 -14.27
C LYS A 97 2.16 -6.63 -13.51
N LYS A 98 2.12 -5.33 -13.84
CA LYS A 98 2.92 -4.28 -13.19
C LYS A 98 2.62 -4.20 -11.68
N LEU A 99 1.34 -4.19 -11.31
CA LEU A 99 0.91 -4.13 -9.91
C LEU A 99 1.30 -5.40 -9.14
N ASN A 100 1.14 -6.58 -9.74
CA ASN A 100 1.53 -7.84 -9.10
C ASN A 100 3.02 -7.90 -8.78
N ILE A 101 3.90 -7.43 -9.68
CA ILE A 101 5.33 -7.38 -9.41
C ILE A 101 5.63 -6.58 -8.13
N ILE A 102 4.98 -5.42 -7.97
CA ILE A 102 5.17 -4.56 -6.79
C ILE A 102 4.63 -5.25 -5.53
N ILE A 103 3.45 -5.88 -5.61
CA ILE A 103 2.82 -6.58 -4.49
C ILE A 103 3.62 -7.79 -4.02
N ASP A 104 4.14 -8.58 -4.96
CA ASP A 104 4.95 -9.77 -4.70
C ASP A 104 6.25 -9.42 -3.98
N GLU A 105 6.79 -8.22 -4.24
CA GLU A 105 7.95 -7.69 -3.54
C GLU A 105 7.61 -7.04 -2.18
N LEU A 106 6.55 -6.22 -2.14
CA LEU A 106 6.14 -5.48 -0.94
C LEU A 106 5.67 -6.40 0.18
N THR A 107 4.88 -7.43 -0.13
CA THR A 107 4.25 -8.32 0.86
C THR A 107 5.26 -9.00 1.79
N PRO A 108 6.30 -9.71 1.31
CA PRO A 108 7.30 -10.32 2.17
C PRO A 108 8.14 -9.29 2.93
N LYS A 109 8.49 -8.15 2.30
CA LYS A 109 9.28 -7.08 2.94
C LYS A 109 8.52 -6.39 4.07
N LEU A 110 7.22 -6.14 3.90
CA LEU A 110 6.38 -5.59 4.96
C LEU A 110 6.26 -6.55 6.15
N ASN A 111 6.16 -7.84 5.89
CA ASN A 111 6.16 -8.85 6.96
C ASN A 111 7.53 -8.97 7.65
N ALA A 112 8.63 -8.87 6.91
CA ALA A 112 9.98 -8.88 7.47
C ALA A 112 10.22 -7.64 8.35
N TYR A 113 9.83 -6.46 7.88
CA TYR A 113 9.90 -5.22 8.63
C TYR A 113 9.05 -5.28 9.91
N LEU A 114 7.81 -5.78 9.85
CA LEU A 114 7.00 -5.98 11.05
C LEU A 114 7.70 -6.86 12.09
N LYS A 115 8.41 -7.91 11.63
CA LYS A 115 9.15 -8.82 12.51
C LYS A 115 10.43 -8.18 13.06
N SER A 116 11.08 -7.26 12.36
CA SER A 116 12.34 -6.66 12.80
C SER A 116 12.15 -5.56 13.86
N ILE A 117 10.97 -4.96 13.95
CA ILE A 117 10.72 -3.90 14.93
C ILE A 117 10.81 -4.44 16.36
N GLY A 118 11.75 -3.91 17.13
CA GLY A 118 11.94 -4.22 18.55
C GLY A 118 12.59 -5.59 18.84
N ASN A 119 13.24 -6.18 17.83
CA ASN A 119 14.19 -7.29 17.99
C ASN A 119 15.63 -6.77 18.07
#